data_AF-A0AAX4J7Y1-F1
#
_entry.id   AF-A0AAX4J7Y1-F1
#
_cell.length_a   1.000
_cell.length_b   1.000
_cell.length_c   1.000
_cell.angle_alpha   90.00
_cell.angle_beta   90.00
_cell.angle_gamma   90.00
#
_symmetry.space_group_name_H-M   'P 1'
#
loop_
_entity.id
_entity.type
_entity.pdbx_description
1 polymer ?
#
loop_
_entity_poly.entity_id
_entity_poly.type
_entity_poly.pdbx_seq_one_letter_code
_entity_poly.pdbx_strand_id
1 'polypeptide(L)'
;MSSLLNNWSKDEIIHKDKILYFDILISKSLISNIQNTEYFTLSKPVEIVEYEIYKYFNEKMIDKMNIEDCTVEIKKFIKDLHVYNELKDIGQSLVNKIAERRKTTSKEIIKEMGYDLLI
;
A
#
# COMPACT_ATOMS: atom_id res chain seq x y z
N MET A 1 -5.48 -9.46 13.42
CA MET A 1 -5.12 -9.69 12.01
C MET A 1 -6.24 -10.50 11.38
N SER A 2 -6.97 -9.93 10.42
CA SER A 2 -7.90 -10.71 9.60
C SER A 2 -7.08 -11.75 8.83
N SER A 3 -7.39 -13.04 8.96
CA SER A 3 -6.66 -14.09 8.23
C SER A 3 -6.85 -13.85 6.73
N LEU A 4 -5.74 -13.80 5.98
CA LEU A 4 -5.78 -13.61 4.52
C LEU A 4 -6.35 -14.86 3.85
N LEU A 5 -6.16 -16.00 4.50
CA LEU A 5 -6.73 -17.28 4.14
C LEU A 5 -7.92 -17.62 5.04
N ASN A 6 -8.64 -18.69 4.68
CA ASN A 6 -9.52 -19.37 5.63
C ASN A 6 -8.73 -19.79 6.87
N ASN A 7 -9.42 -20.07 7.98
CA ASN A 7 -8.80 -20.62 9.18
C ASN A 7 -8.38 -22.08 8.95
N TRP A 8 -7.38 -22.31 8.10
CA TRP A 8 -6.77 -23.61 7.83
C TRP A 8 -6.09 -24.22 9.07
N SER A 9 -5.88 -23.43 10.12
CA SER A 9 -5.45 -23.89 11.45
C SER A 9 -6.57 -24.56 12.26
N LYS A 10 -7.85 -24.36 11.89
CA LYS A 10 -9.01 -24.97 12.54
C LYS A 10 -9.67 -26.02 11.65
N ASP A 11 -9.74 -25.74 10.35
CA ASP A 11 -10.28 -26.63 9.33
C ASP A 11 -9.14 -27.07 8.40
N GLU A 12 -8.48 -28.18 8.71
CA GLU A 12 -7.34 -28.70 7.93
C GLU A 12 -7.74 -29.07 6.48
N ILE A 13 -9.03 -29.33 6.26
CA ILE A 13 -9.61 -29.74 4.99
C ILE A 13 -10.76 -28.79 4.63
N ILE A 14 -10.64 -28.11 3.49
CA ILE A 14 -11.64 -27.13 3.04
C ILE A 14 -12.14 -27.47 1.64
N HIS A 15 -13.44 -27.30 1.42
CA HIS A 15 -14.09 -27.48 0.13
C HIS A 15 -13.75 -26.35 -0.85
N LYS A 16 -13.57 -26.65 -2.14
CA LYS A 16 -13.18 -25.70 -3.20
C LYS A 16 -13.90 -24.34 -3.14
N ASP A 17 -15.22 -24.34 -2.97
CA ASP A 17 -16.06 -23.12 -3.01
C ASP A 17 -15.86 -22.21 -1.81
N LYS A 18 -15.27 -22.73 -0.73
CA LYS A 18 -14.97 -21.96 0.48
C LYS A 18 -13.54 -21.44 0.46
N ILE A 19 -12.69 -21.85 -0.48
CA ILE A 19 -11.28 -21.48 -0.52
C ILE A 19 -11.08 -20.07 -1.06
N LEU A 20 -10.61 -19.17 -0.20
CA LEU A 20 -10.16 -17.85 -0.62
C LEU A 20 -8.92 -17.97 -1.51
N TYR A 21 -8.90 -17.22 -2.62
CA TYR A 21 -7.80 -17.20 -3.59
C TYR A 21 -7.47 -18.57 -4.21
N PHE A 22 -8.49 -19.44 -4.39
CA PHE A 22 -8.35 -20.79 -4.91
C PHE A 22 -7.53 -20.89 -6.20
N ASP A 23 -7.78 -20.03 -7.19
CA ASP A 23 -7.07 -20.05 -8.47
C ASP A 23 -5.56 -19.76 -8.30
N ILE A 24 -5.21 -18.88 -7.37
CA ILE A 24 -3.81 -18.53 -7.05
C ILE A 24 -3.15 -19.70 -6.32
N LEU A 25 -3.86 -20.29 -5.35
CA LEU A 25 -3.37 -21.43 -4.59
C LEU A 25 -3.13 -22.67 -5.46
N ILE A 26 -4.01 -22.95 -6.43
CA ILE A 26 -3.82 -24.03 -7.40
C ILE A 26 -2.66 -23.74 -8.35
N SER A 27 -2.63 -22.55 -8.95
CA SER A 27 -1.61 -22.22 -9.96
C SER A 27 -0.18 -22.25 -9.40
N LYS A 28 -0.01 -22.00 -8.10
CA LYS A 28 1.26 -22.09 -7.39
C LYS A 28 1.50 -23.45 -6.71
N SER A 29 0.62 -24.43 -6.89
CA SER A 29 0.67 -25.75 -6.26
C SER A 29 0.81 -25.69 -4.73
N LEU A 30 0.11 -24.75 -4.10
CA LEU A 30 0.12 -24.53 -2.64
C LEU A 30 -0.99 -25.33 -1.93
N ILE A 31 -1.95 -25.85 -2.69
CA ILE A 31 -2.97 -26.76 -2.19
C ILE A 31 -2.92 -28.09 -2.94
N SER A 32 -3.19 -29.17 -2.21
CA SER A 32 -3.26 -30.54 -2.69
C SER A 32 -4.68 -31.07 -2.59
N ASN A 33 -5.16 -31.71 -3.66
CA ASN A 33 -6.46 -32.35 -3.67
C ASN A 33 -6.40 -33.69 -2.91
N ILE A 34 -7.40 -33.97 -2.07
CA ILE A 34 -7.53 -35.28 -1.45
C ILE A 34 -8.27 -36.22 -2.40
N GLN A 35 -7.54 -37.14 -3.03
CA GLN A 35 -8.07 -38.36 -3.66
C GLN A 35 -9.32 -38.15 -4.56
N ASN A 36 -9.28 -37.21 -5.52
CA ASN A 36 -10.38 -36.91 -6.45
C ASN A 36 -11.69 -36.40 -5.80
N THR A 37 -11.60 -35.83 -4.61
CA THR A 37 -12.75 -35.18 -3.95
C THR A 37 -12.74 -33.67 -4.19
N GLU A 38 -13.82 -32.96 -3.88
CA GLU A 38 -13.87 -31.48 -3.99
C GLU A 38 -13.18 -30.75 -2.81
N TYR A 39 -12.37 -31.49 -2.04
CA TYR A 39 -11.69 -31.02 -0.84
C TYR A 39 -10.18 -30.91 -1.03
N PHE A 40 -9.61 -29.86 -0.45
CA PHE A 40 -8.20 -29.53 -0.57
C PHE A 40 -7.57 -29.36 0.81
N THR A 41 -6.28 -29.63 0.88
CA THR A 41 -5.39 -29.39 2.03
C THR A 41 -4.26 -28.47 1.60
N LEU A 42 -3.71 -27.70 2.54
CA LEU A 42 -2.48 -26.97 2.28
C LEU A 42 -1.31 -27.95 2.15
N SER A 43 -0.51 -27.78 1.10
CA SER A 43 0.70 -28.60 0.91
C SER A 43 1.88 -28.10 1.76
N LYS A 44 1.77 -26.91 2.35
CA LYS A 44 2.77 -26.26 3.20
C LYS A 44 2.08 -25.61 4.41
N PRO A 45 2.83 -25.27 5.48
CA PRO A 45 2.32 -24.48 6.60
C PRO A 45 1.61 -23.20 6.13
N VAL A 46 0.55 -22.81 6.85
CA VAL A 46 -0.31 -21.66 6.54
C VAL A 46 0.52 -20.39 6.33
N GLU A 47 1.53 -20.18 7.18
CA GLU A 47 2.39 -18.99 7.18
C GLU A 47 3.19 -18.87 5.88
N ILE A 48 3.65 -20.01 5.34
CA ILE A 48 4.41 -20.04 4.07
C ILE A 48 3.48 -19.75 2.90
N VAL A 49 2.26 -20.29 2.95
CA VAL A 49 1.25 -20.07 1.91
C VAL A 49 0.79 -18.60 1.88
N GLU A 50 0.55 -18.00 3.05
CA GLU A 50 0.25 -16.57 3.16
C GLU A 50 1.39 -15.71 2.60
N TYR A 51 2.64 -16.04 2.93
CA TYR A 51 3.81 -15.34 2.39
C TYR A 51 3.87 -15.38 0.86
N GLU A 52 3.66 -16.54 0.24
CA GLU A 52 3.66 -16.68 -1.22
C GLU A 52 2.53 -15.89 -1.89
N ILE A 53 1.36 -15.81 -1.25
CA ILE A 53 0.25 -14.98 -1.73
C ILE A 53 0.60 -13.50 -1.64
N TYR A 54 1.13 -13.04 -0.50
CA TYR A 54 1.58 -11.65 -0.36
C TYR A 54 2.64 -11.30 -1.39
N LYS A 55 3.59 -12.21 -1.63
CA LYS A 55 4.62 -12.04 -2.64
C LYS A 55 4.02 -11.88 -4.03
N TYR A 56 3.06 -12.74 -4.40
CA TYR A 56 2.36 -12.64 -5.68
C TYR A 56 1.65 -11.29 -5.87
N PHE A 57 0.92 -10.82 -4.84
CA PHE A 57 0.26 -9.51 -4.91
C PHE A 57 1.26 -8.36 -5.01
N ASN A 58 2.36 -8.43 -4.27
CA ASN A 58 3.42 -7.43 -4.34
C ASN A 58 4.04 -7.37 -5.74
N GLU A 59 4.37 -8.52 -6.35
CA GLU A 59 4.88 -8.60 -7.73
C GLU A 59 3.89 -7.98 -8.73
N LYS A 60 2.60 -8.33 -8.63
CA LYS A 60 1.56 -7.74 -9.49
C LYS A 60 1.42 -6.23 -9.32
N MET A 61 1.59 -5.72 -8.10
CA MET A 61 1.51 -4.30 -7.82
C MET A 61 2.73 -3.55 -8.36
N ILE A 62 3.92 -4.12 -8.22
CA ILE A 62 5.18 -3.60 -8.79
C ILE A 62 5.04 -3.46 -10.31
N ASP A 63 4.57 -4.50 -11.00
CA ASP A 63 4.33 -4.49 -12.45
C ASP A 63 3.32 -3.40 -12.83
N LYS A 64 2.20 -3.32 -12.11
CA LYS A 64 1.12 -2.35 -12.39
C LYS A 64 1.58 -0.91 -12.19
N MET A 65 2.44 -0.66 -11.21
CA MET A 65 2.96 0.67 -10.90
C MET A 65 4.23 1.00 -11.69
N ASN A 66 4.75 0.05 -12.49
CA ASN A 66 6.01 0.19 -13.23
C ASN A 66 7.18 0.63 -12.32
N ILE A 67 7.25 0.04 -11.13
CA ILE A 67 8.29 0.34 -10.14
C ILE A 67 9.45 -0.64 -10.35
N GLU A 68 10.65 -0.13 -10.65
CA GLU A 68 11.83 -1.00 -10.77
C GLU A 68 12.41 -1.38 -9.40
N ASP A 69 12.39 -0.45 -8.44
CA ASP A 69 12.83 -0.68 -7.06
C ASP A 69 11.94 0.10 -6.09
N CYS A 70 11.10 -0.63 -5.34
CA CYS A 70 10.21 -0.07 -4.32
C CYS A 70 10.96 0.74 -3.25
N THR A 71 12.16 0.31 -2.87
CA THR A 71 12.95 1.00 -1.83
C THR A 71 13.43 2.35 -2.35
N VAL A 72 13.88 2.41 -3.61
CA VAL A 72 14.32 3.65 -4.24
C VAL A 72 13.16 4.61 -4.42
N GLU A 73 12.01 4.13 -4.92
CA GLU A 73 10.83 4.97 -5.11
C GLU A 73 10.28 5.53 -3.79
N ILE A 74 10.21 4.71 -2.73
CA ILE A 74 9.80 5.18 -1.40
C ILE A 74 10.77 6.23 -0.86
N LYS A 75 12.09 6.00 -0.98
CA LYS A 75 13.10 6.97 -0.53
C LYS A 75 13.00 8.30 -1.29
N LYS A 76 12.76 8.24 -2.60
CA LYS A 76 12.56 9.41 -3.45
C LYS A 76 11.32 10.18 -3.01
N PHE A 77 10.19 9.50 -2.84
CA PHE A 77 8.96 10.13 -2.34
C PHE A 77 9.14 10.81 -0.98
N ILE A 78 9.81 10.14 -0.03
CA ILE A 78 10.11 10.71 1.30
C ILE A 78 10.96 11.98 1.16
N LYS A 79 11.98 11.96 0.30
CA LYS A 79 12.84 13.11 0.04
C LYS A 79 12.04 14.28 -0.54
N ASP A 80 11.22 14.02 -1.56
CA ASP A 80 10.43 15.05 -2.22
C ASP A 80 9.40 15.67 -1.25
N LEU A 81 8.79 14.84 -0.39
CA LEU A 81 7.89 15.31 0.67
C LEU A 81 8.62 16.19 1.69
N HIS A 82 9.85 15.83 2.05
CA HIS A 82 10.64 16.63 2.98
C HIS A 82 10.99 18.01 2.38
N VAL A 83 11.42 18.03 1.12
CA VAL A 83 11.71 19.28 0.40
C VAL A 83 10.45 20.14 0.27
N TYR A 84 9.31 19.53 -0.05
CA TYR A 84 8.03 20.24 -0.10
C TYR A 84 7.69 20.89 1.25
N ASN A 85 7.81 20.15 2.36
CA ASN A 85 7.53 20.68 3.69
C ASN A 85 8.45 21.84 4.05
N GLU A 86 9.76 21.73 3.78
CA GLU A 86 10.70 22.82 4.02
C GLU A 86 10.34 24.07 3.22
N LEU A 87 10.05 23.93 1.92
CA LEU A 87 9.64 25.04 1.08
C LEU A 87 8.33 25.67 1.54
N LYS A 88 7.36 24.84 1.95
CA LYS A 88 6.08 25.31 2.50
C LYS A 88 6.29 26.12 3.77
N ASP A 89 7.13 25.65 4.68
CA ASP A 89 7.40 26.33 5.95
C ASP A 89 8.14 27.67 5.75
N ILE A 90 9.13 27.69 4.84
CA ILE A 90 9.80 28.93 4.43
C ILE A 90 8.78 29.90 3.82
N GLY A 91 7.96 29.43 2.89
CA GLY A 91 6.92 30.23 2.23
C GLY A 91 5.94 30.81 3.25
N GLN A 92 5.45 30.01 4.19
CA GLN A 92 4.54 30.45 5.23
C GLN A 92 5.19 31.50 6.16
N SER A 93 6.45 31.31 6.52
CA SER A 93 7.22 32.27 7.33
C SER A 93 7.35 33.63 6.62
N LEU A 94 7.65 33.62 5.31
CA LEU A 94 7.73 34.83 4.49
C LEU A 94 6.36 35.53 4.38
N VAL A 95 5.30 34.79 4.10
CA VAL A 95 3.92 35.30 4.05
C VAL A 95 3.56 35.99 5.36
N ASN A 96 3.84 35.36 6.50
CA ASN A 96 3.52 35.91 7.81
C ASN A 96 4.27 37.23 8.07
N LYS A 97 5.56 37.31 7.70
CA LYS A 97 6.34 38.56 7.83
C LYS A 97 5.82 39.69 6.93
N ILE A 98 5.37 39.36 5.72
CA ILE A 98 4.78 40.35 4.80
C ILE A 98 3.45 40.86 5.38
N ALA A 99 2.61 39.93 5.86
CA ALA A 99 1.33 40.24 6.47
C ALA A 99 1.49 41.17 7.69
N GLU A 100 2.44 40.87 8.56
CA GLU A 100 2.78 41.69 9.73
C GLU A 100 3.20 43.12 9.32
N ARG A 101 4.13 43.24 8.36
CA ARG A 101 4.61 44.55 7.88
C ARG A 101 3.51 45.38 7.22
N ARG A 102 2.61 44.74 6.50
CA ARG A 102 1.49 45.38 5.80
C ARG A 102 0.24 45.53 6.67
N LYS A 103 0.27 45.05 7.92
CA LYS A 103 -0.89 45.01 8.85
C LYS A 103 -2.15 44.39 8.21
N THR A 104 -1.93 43.29 7.47
CA THR A 104 -2.96 42.51 6.77
C THR A 104 -2.89 41.05 7.23
N THR A 105 -3.78 40.20 6.74
CA THR A 105 -3.82 38.77 7.07
C THR A 105 -2.95 37.96 6.11
N SER A 106 -2.36 36.86 6.59
CA SER A 106 -1.63 35.92 5.73
C SER A 106 -2.50 35.37 4.59
N LYS A 107 -3.81 35.26 4.78
CA LYS A 107 -4.77 34.85 3.74
C LYS A 107 -4.84 35.85 2.59
N GLU A 108 -4.86 37.15 2.88
CA GLU A 108 -4.87 38.20 1.84
C GLU A 108 -3.57 38.17 1.02
N ILE A 109 -2.43 37.96 1.67
CA ILE A 109 -1.13 37.83 1.00
C ILE A 109 -1.07 36.56 0.13
N ILE A 110 -1.54 35.42 0.63
CA ILE A 110 -1.59 34.15 -0.14
C ILE A 110 -2.44 34.33 -1.41
N LYS A 111 -3.59 35.01 -1.28
CA LYS A 111 -4.47 35.33 -2.39
C LYS A 111 -3.83 36.28 -3.40
N GLU A 112 -3.16 37.34 -2.93
CA GLU A 112 -2.40 38.26 -3.78
C GLU A 112 -1.30 37.55 -4.57
N MET A 113 -0.64 36.56 -3.94
CA MET A 113 0.43 35.77 -4.55
C MET A 113 -0.08 34.64 -5.47
N GLY A 114 -1.40 34.43 -5.56
CA GLY A 114 -1.98 33.38 -6.38
C GLY A 114 -1.77 31.96 -5.83
N TYR A 115 -1.54 31.82 -4.53
CA TYR A 115 -1.35 30.53 -3.85
C TYR A 115 -2.66 29.86 -3.41
N ASP A 116 -3.81 30.33 -3.90
CA ASP A 116 -5.16 29.87 -3.55
C ASP A 116 -5.43 28.36 -3.81
N LEU A 117 -4.50 27.64 -4.44
CA LEU A 117 -4.62 26.25 -4.88
C LEU A 117 -3.82 25.22 -4.05
N LEU A 118 -3.14 25.62 -2.96
CA LEU A 118 -2.22 24.75 -2.20
C LEU A 118 -2.60 24.52 -0.72
N ILE A 119 -3.79 24.93 -0.28
CA ILE A 119 -4.31 24.71 1.07
C ILE A 119 -5.65 23.98 1.01
#